data_AF-A0A2V9VDZ7-F1
#
_entry.id   AF-A0A2V9VDZ7-F1
#
_cell.length_a   1.000
_cell.length_b   1.000
_cell.length_c   1.000
_cell.angle_alpha   90.00
_cell.angle_beta   90.00
_cell.angle_gamma   90.00
#
_symmetry.space_group_name_H-M   'P 1'
#
loop_
_entity.id
_entity.type
_entity.pdbx_description
1 polymer ?
#
loop_
_entity_poly.entity_id
_entity_poly.type
_entity_poly.pdbx_seq_one_letter_code
_entity_poly.pdbx_strand_id
1 'polypeptide(L)'
;AQIAQGAVVFQLLAVKPPSTPTFEEIRSKVEQEFKNERAGILLNQKTQELSDRAKTEHDLKKVAKELGAAMKTSDFVLPDGQVPDIGSMTGQASVAFTMKPGEISGPITAGSNGVVLSILQKQEPTDQDFAAKKDQIRDGLLRNKQQDLFGMFLANLRQQMEKSGKIKVNEQEMKNLSKNQGGEEGF
;
A
#
# COMPACT_ATOMS: atom_id res chain seq x y z
N ALA A 1 0.67 -18.48 17.95
CA ALA A 1 -0.50 -18.54 18.84
C ALA A 1 -0.14 -17.89 20.17
N GLN A 2 -0.77 -16.77 20.50
CA GLN A 2 -0.52 -16.08 21.77
C GLN A 2 -1.42 -16.71 22.83
N ILE A 3 -0.82 -17.22 23.90
CA ILE A 3 -1.50 -17.95 24.96
C ILE A 3 -1.59 -17.05 26.20
N ALA A 4 -2.82 -16.87 26.68
CA ALA A 4 -3.14 -16.18 27.91
C ALA A 4 -2.57 -16.96 29.10
N GLN A 5 -1.68 -16.31 29.86
CA GLN A 5 -1.21 -16.66 31.21
C GLN A 5 -1.29 -18.15 31.58
N GLY A 6 -0.36 -18.94 31.04
CA GLY A 6 -0.13 -20.33 31.43
C GLY A 6 1.18 -20.84 30.84
N ALA A 7 1.93 -21.66 31.60
CA ALA A 7 3.16 -22.25 31.12
C ALA A 7 2.88 -23.39 30.13
N VAL A 8 3.48 -23.34 28.94
CA VAL A 8 3.39 -24.40 27.94
C VAL A 8 4.76 -25.04 27.79
N VAL A 9 4.81 -26.35 27.98
CA VAL A 9 6.00 -27.17 27.79
C VAL A 9 5.89 -27.84 26.43
N PHE A 10 6.82 -27.52 25.53
CA PHE A 10 6.93 -28.17 24.23
C PHE A 10 7.93 -29.32 24.34
N GLN A 11 7.51 -30.52 23.93
CA GLN A 11 8.41 -31.65 23.75
C GLN A 11 8.73 -31.81 22.26
N LEU A 12 10.01 -31.70 21.91
CA LEU A 12 10.49 -31.92 20.55
C LEU A 12 10.43 -33.42 20.24
N LEU A 13 9.45 -33.83 19.44
CA LEU A 13 9.26 -35.24 19.08
C LEU A 13 10.19 -35.69 17.95
N ALA A 14 10.52 -34.81 17.01
CA ALA A 14 11.44 -35.07 15.92
C ALA A 14 11.90 -33.77 15.25
N VAL A 15 13.12 -33.77 14.72
CA VAL A 15 13.63 -32.70 13.84
C VAL A 15 13.65 -33.24 12.41
N LYS A 16 12.85 -32.65 11.53
CA LYS A 16 12.89 -32.98 10.10
C LYS A 16 13.99 -32.11 9.45
N PRO A 17 15.06 -32.70 8.90
CA PRO A 17 16.11 -31.93 8.26
C PRO A 17 15.55 -31.17 7.05
N PRO A 18 16.02 -29.94 6.77
CA PRO A 18 15.60 -29.18 5.60
C PRO A 18 15.92 -30.01 4.35
N SER A 19 14.90 -30.31 3.56
CA SER A 19 14.99 -31.07 2.32
C SER A 19 14.38 -30.24 1.21
N THR A 20 15.03 -30.22 0.04
CA THR A 20 14.44 -29.63 -1.15
C THR A 20 13.34 -30.57 -1.64
N PRO A 21 12.06 -30.16 -1.59
CA PRO A 21 10.99 -30.99 -2.10
C PRO A 21 11.21 -31.27 -3.60
N THR A 22 10.85 -32.46 -4.03
CA THR A 22 10.91 -32.87 -5.43
C THR A 22 9.87 -32.11 -6.26
N PHE A 23 10.07 -32.04 -7.57
CA PHE A 23 9.12 -31.37 -8.46
C PHE A 23 7.70 -31.95 -8.34
N GLU A 24 7.55 -33.27 -8.20
CA GLU A 24 6.24 -33.92 -8.04
C GLU A 24 5.52 -33.46 -6.74
N GLU A 25 6.27 -33.27 -5.65
CA GLU A 25 5.70 -32.81 -4.36
C GLU A 25 5.22 -31.36 -4.42
N ILE A 26 5.85 -30.51 -5.25
CA ILE A 26 5.49 -29.08 -5.38
C ILE A 26 4.76 -28.74 -6.67
N ARG A 27 4.52 -29.71 -7.57
CA ARG A 27 3.95 -29.47 -8.89
C ARG A 27 2.66 -28.66 -8.84
N SER A 28 1.75 -29.00 -7.93
CA SER A 28 0.49 -28.27 -7.73
C SER A 28 0.71 -26.84 -7.26
N LYS A 29 1.72 -26.60 -6.40
CA LYS A 29 2.06 -25.26 -5.90
C LYS A 29 2.65 -24.41 -7.03
N VAL A 30 3.60 -24.95 -7.78
CA VAL A 30 4.23 -24.28 -8.92
C VAL A 30 3.20 -23.99 -10.01
N GLU A 31 2.29 -24.92 -10.30
CA GLU A 31 1.21 -24.69 -11.26
C GLU A 31 0.28 -23.56 -10.83
N GLN A 32 -0.08 -23.50 -9.54
CA GLN A 32 -0.88 -22.40 -8.99
C GLN A 32 -0.14 -21.06 -9.05
N GLU A 33 1.13 -21.03 -8.65
CA GLU A 33 1.97 -19.83 -8.71
C GLU A 33 2.11 -19.33 -10.16
N PHE A 34 2.37 -20.22 -11.11
CA PHE A 34 2.46 -19.87 -12.52
C PHE A 34 1.13 -19.34 -13.08
N LYS A 35 0.01 -19.95 -12.71
CA LYS A 35 -1.33 -19.45 -13.09
C LYS A 35 -1.57 -18.06 -12.54
N ASN A 36 -1.21 -17.81 -11.28
CA ASN A 36 -1.38 -16.51 -10.63
C ASN A 36 -0.48 -15.44 -11.27
N GLU A 37 0.77 -15.77 -11.58
CA GLU A 37 1.70 -14.88 -12.28
C GLU A 37 1.17 -14.53 -13.67
N ARG A 38 0.76 -15.54 -14.45
CA ARG A 38 0.18 -15.33 -15.78
C ARG A 38 -1.11 -14.51 -15.73
N ALA A 39 -1.97 -14.76 -14.75
CA ALA A 39 -3.17 -13.96 -14.54
C ALA A 39 -2.83 -12.50 -14.26
N GLY A 40 -1.84 -12.21 -13.40
CA GLY A 40 -1.39 -10.84 -13.12
C GLY A 40 -0.83 -10.12 -14.33
N ILE A 41 -0.02 -10.80 -15.15
CA ILE A 41 0.51 -10.23 -16.40
C ILE A 41 -0.62 -9.91 -17.38
N LEU A 42 -1.53 -10.85 -17.60
CA LEU A 42 -2.67 -10.66 -18.52
C LEU A 42 -3.61 -9.57 -18.03
N LEU A 43 -3.84 -9.49 -16.71
CA LEU A 43 -4.65 -8.44 -16.09
C LEU A 43 -4.04 -7.06 -16.34
N ASN A 44 -2.74 -6.90 -16.10
CA ASN A 44 -2.05 -5.63 -16.36
C ASN A 44 -2.10 -5.26 -17.83
N GLN A 45 -1.88 -6.21 -18.74
CA GLN A 45 -1.98 -5.99 -20.19
C GLN A 45 -3.38 -5.55 -20.61
N LYS A 46 -4.43 -6.23 -20.12
CA LYS A 46 -5.81 -5.91 -20.43
C LYS A 46 -6.26 -4.58 -19.84
N THR A 47 -5.79 -4.25 -18.64
CA THR A 47 -6.10 -2.96 -17.99
C THR A 47 -5.40 -1.81 -18.70
N GLN A 48 -4.16 -2.02 -19.15
CA GLN A 48 -3.44 -1.06 -19.98
C GLN A 48 -4.14 -0.85 -21.32
N GLU A 49 -4.51 -1.94 -22.01
CA GLU A 49 -5.28 -1.89 -23.27
C GLU A 49 -6.58 -1.11 -23.08
N LEU A 50 -7.31 -1.36 -21.99
CA LEU A 50 -8.52 -0.65 -21.65
C LEU A 50 -8.26 0.85 -21.44
N SER A 51 -7.24 1.21 -20.66
CA SER A 51 -6.84 2.62 -20.44
C SER A 51 -6.52 3.32 -21.76
N ASP A 52 -5.69 2.74 -22.59
CA ASP A 52 -5.17 3.39 -23.81
C ASP A 52 -6.26 3.56 -24.85
N ARG A 53 -7.08 2.53 -25.05
CA ARG A 53 -8.24 2.60 -25.93
C ARG A 53 -9.28 3.58 -25.41
N ALA A 54 -9.58 3.56 -24.11
CA ALA A 54 -10.55 4.49 -23.52
C ALA A 54 -10.09 5.95 -23.67
N LYS A 55 -8.80 6.24 -23.48
CA LYS A 55 -8.22 7.57 -23.73
C LYS A 55 -8.28 7.98 -25.19
N THR A 56 -8.03 7.05 -26.11
CA THR A 56 -8.03 7.32 -27.56
C THR A 56 -9.45 7.57 -28.09
N GLU A 57 -10.41 6.78 -27.63
CA GLU A 57 -11.81 6.88 -28.05
C GLU A 57 -12.59 7.93 -27.25
N HIS A 58 -12.00 8.46 -26.16
CA HIS A 58 -12.65 9.32 -25.17
C HIS A 58 -13.97 8.74 -24.62
N ASP A 59 -14.14 7.42 -24.68
CA ASP A 59 -15.35 6.72 -24.25
C ASP A 59 -14.99 5.44 -23.48
N LEU A 60 -14.84 5.60 -22.17
CA LEU A 60 -14.57 4.49 -21.25
C LEU A 60 -15.70 3.45 -21.26
N LYS A 61 -16.96 3.89 -21.41
CA LYS A 61 -18.14 3.01 -21.35
C LYS A 61 -18.20 2.08 -22.54
N LYS A 62 -17.93 2.60 -23.74
CA LYS A 62 -17.87 1.82 -24.98
C LYS A 62 -16.74 0.80 -24.92
N VAL A 63 -15.53 1.24 -24.61
CA VAL A 63 -14.34 0.35 -24.56
C VAL A 63 -14.49 -0.72 -23.48
N ALA A 64 -15.03 -0.38 -22.30
CA ALA A 64 -15.30 -1.36 -21.25
C ALA A 64 -16.27 -2.45 -21.72
N LYS A 65 -17.34 -2.07 -22.44
CA LYS A 65 -18.29 -3.05 -23.01
C LYS A 65 -17.66 -3.96 -24.04
N GLU A 66 -16.79 -3.43 -24.91
CA GLU A 66 -16.09 -4.21 -25.93
C GLU A 66 -15.07 -5.18 -25.35
N LEU A 67 -14.39 -4.79 -24.26
CA LEU A 67 -13.43 -5.64 -23.54
C LEU A 67 -14.09 -6.55 -22.49
N GLY A 68 -15.41 -6.50 -22.33
CA GLY A 68 -16.14 -7.30 -21.35
C GLY A 68 -15.89 -6.89 -19.89
N ALA A 69 -15.40 -5.68 -19.66
CA ALA A 69 -15.17 -5.13 -18.32
C ALA A 69 -16.48 -4.63 -17.69
N ALA A 70 -16.62 -4.85 -16.38
CA ALA A 70 -17.77 -4.38 -15.62
C ALA A 70 -17.65 -2.86 -15.35
N MET A 71 -18.65 -2.09 -15.76
CA MET A 71 -18.75 -0.67 -15.41
C MET A 71 -19.49 -0.51 -14.08
N LYS A 72 -18.85 0.19 -13.13
CA LYS A 72 -19.43 0.57 -11.84
C LYS A 72 -19.25 2.07 -11.60
N THR A 73 -20.05 2.62 -10.71
CA THR A 73 -19.98 4.02 -10.30
C THR A 73 -20.01 4.07 -8.78
N SER A 74 -19.19 4.93 -8.19
CA SER A 74 -19.20 5.20 -6.76
C SER A 74 -19.92 6.51 -6.47
N ASP A 75 -20.35 6.67 -5.22
CA ASP A 75 -20.69 7.98 -4.66
C ASP A 75 -19.43 8.84 -4.48
N PHE A 76 -19.57 10.04 -3.92
CA PHE A 76 -18.42 10.87 -3.56
C PHE A 76 -17.52 10.15 -2.57
N VAL A 77 -16.22 10.18 -2.86
CA VAL A 77 -15.19 9.52 -2.07
C VAL A 77 -14.20 10.57 -1.59
N LEU A 78 -13.79 10.46 -0.32
CA LEU A 78 -12.73 11.30 0.23
C LEU A 78 -11.34 10.76 -0.17
N PRO A 79 -10.29 11.61 -0.15
CA PRO A 79 -8.92 11.17 -0.44
C PRO A 79 -8.40 10.02 0.44
N ASP A 80 -8.88 9.93 1.67
CA ASP A 80 -8.59 8.86 2.64
C ASP A 80 -9.64 7.74 2.66
N GLY A 81 -10.61 7.79 1.73
CA GLY A 81 -11.70 6.84 1.64
C GLY A 81 -11.33 5.53 0.93
N GLN A 82 -12.32 4.66 0.83
CA GLN A 82 -12.22 3.36 0.18
C GLN A 82 -13.40 3.17 -0.78
N VAL A 83 -13.11 2.58 -1.94
CA VAL A 83 -14.13 2.22 -2.94
C VAL A 83 -14.17 0.69 -3.08
N PRO A 84 -15.36 0.07 -3.16
CA PRO A 84 -15.47 -1.35 -3.49
C PRO A 84 -14.68 -1.68 -4.77
N ASP A 85 -14.04 -2.85 -4.80
CA ASP A 85 -13.20 -3.37 -5.91
C ASP A 85 -11.91 -2.60 -6.24
N ILE A 86 -11.77 -1.33 -5.80
CA ILE A 86 -10.55 -0.52 -5.94
C ILE A 86 -9.70 -0.59 -4.66
N GLY A 87 -10.35 -0.58 -3.50
CA GLY A 87 -9.69 -0.49 -2.21
C GLY A 87 -9.37 0.96 -1.83
N SER A 88 -8.25 1.15 -1.13
CA SER A 88 -7.86 2.46 -0.59
C SER A 88 -7.58 3.47 -1.70
N MET A 89 -8.11 4.68 -1.54
CA MET A 89 -7.90 5.77 -2.47
C MET A 89 -6.57 6.54 -2.25
N THR A 90 -5.83 6.21 -1.19
CA THR A 90 -4.53 6.84 -0.88
C THR A 90 -3.35 6.29 -1.69
N GLY A 91 -3.53 5.12 -2.33
CA GLY A 91 -2.49 4.44 -3.11
C GLY A 91 -2.48 4.86 -4.58
N GLN A 92 -2.43 3.87 -5.47
CA GLN A 92 -2.43 4.10 -6.93
C GLN A 92 -3.68 4.88 -7.42
N ALA A 93 -4.81 4.73 -6.73
CA ALA A 93 -6.05 5.43 -7.07
C ALA A 93 -6.06 6.92 -6.67
N SER A 94 -5.05 7.42 -5.97
CA SER A 94 -4.94 8.83 -5.55
C SER A 94 -4.91 9.81 -6.73
N VAL A 95 -4.48 9.34 -7.91
CA VAL A 95 -4.51 10.10 -9.16
C VAL A 95 -5.91 10.66 -9.48
N ALA A 96 -6.97 9.98 -9.04
CA ALA A 96 -8.35 10.42 -9.22
C ALA A 96 -8.60 11.84 -8.68
N PHE A 97 -7.95 12.24 -7.58
CA PHE A 97 -8.15 13.57 -6.98
C PHE A 97 -7.36 14.68 -7.67
N THR A 98 -6.36 14.32 -8.47
CA THR A 98 -5.56 15.24 -9.29
C THR A 98 -6.15 15.45 -10.70
N MET A 99 -7.01 14.54 -11.14
CA MET A 99 -7.64 14.56 -12.46
C MET A 99 -8.82 15.53 -12.54
N LYS A 100 -9.15 15.97 -13.77
CA LYS A 100 -10.33 16.79 -14.06
C LYS A 100 -11.55 15.91 -14.41
N PRO A 101 -12.78 16.42 -14.20
CA PRO A 101 -13.98 15.76 -14.71
C PRO A 101 -13.87 15.47 -16.21
N GLY A 102 -14.22 14.24 -16.61
CA GLY A 102 -14.09 13.73 -17.97
C GLY A 102 -12.72 13.11 -18.31
N GLU A 103 -11.69 13.30 -17.48
CA GLU A 103 -10.40 12.63 -17.69
C GLU A 103 -10.47 11.15 -17.33
N ILE A 104 -9.74 10.33 -18.10
CA ILE A 104 -9.63 8.88 -17.93
C ILE A 104 -8.24 8.57 -17.38
N SER A 105 -8.18 7.75 -16.33
CA SER A 105 -6.93 7.44 -15.63
C SER A 105 -6.03 6.52 -16.44
N GLY A 106 -4.78 6.36 -16.01
CA GLY A 106 -4.00 5.17 -16.35
C GLY A 106 -4.57 3.91 -15.71
N PRO A 107 -3.99 2.73 -15.99
CA PRO A 107 -4.34 1.51 -15.30
C PRO A 107 -4.00 1.63 -13.81
N ILE A 108 -4.91 1.14 -12.96
CA ILE A 108 -4.76 1.10 -11.52
C ILE A 108 -4.84 -0.35 -11.09
N THR A 109 -3.82 -0.84 -10.39
CA THR A 109 -3.85 -2.17 -9.78
C THR A 109 -4.51 -2.10 -8.41
N ALA A 110 -5.64 -2.79 -8.26
CA ALA A 110 -6.46 -2.86 -7.06
C ALA A 110 -6.50 -4.30 -6.53
N GLY A 111 -5.42 -4.72 -5.88
CA GLY A 111 -5.27 -6.11 -5.41
C GLY A 111 -5.25 -7.09 -6.58
N SER A 112 -6.26 -7.96 -6.67
CA SER A 112 -6.43 -8.91 -7.78
C SER A 112 -7.16 -8.31 -8.99
N ASN A 113 -7.57 -7.04 -8.92
CA ASN A 113 -8.33 -6.37 -9.97
C ASN A 113 -7.48 -5.30 -10.66
N GLY A 114 -7.76 -5.08 -11.94
CA GLY A 114 -7.23 -3.96 -12.72
C GLY A 114 -8.37 -3.02 -13.06
N VAL A 115 -8.20 -1.73 -12.78
CA VAL A 115 -9.25 -0.72 -12.86
C VAL A 115 -8.78 0.47 -13.68
N VAL A 116 -9.69 1.06 -14.43
CA VAL A 116 -9.53 2.38 -15.05
C VAL A 116 -10.74 3.20 -14.64
N LEU A 117 -10.49 4.44 -14.20
CA LEU A 117 -11.53 5.33 -13.72
C LEU A 117 -11.66 6.56 -14.62
N SER A 118 -12.88 7.11 -14.64
CA SER A 118 -13.18 8.41 -15.24
C SER A 118 -13.84 9.29 -14.19
N ILE A 119 -13.39 10.53 -14.06
CA ILE A 119 -13.97 11.44 -13.07
C ILE A 119 -15.29 11.99 -13.60
N LEU A 120 -16.39 11.69 -12.92
CA LEU A 120 -17.71 12.24 -13.28
C LEU A 120 -17.92 13.64 -12.68
N GLN A 121 -17.57 13.79 -11.40
CA GLN A 121 -17.76 15.02 -10.66
C GLN A 121 -16.67 15.16 -9.60
N LYS A 122 -16.24 16.40 -9.37
CA LYS A 122 -15.33 16.78 -8.28
C LYS A 122 -16.05 17.80 -7.42
N GLN A 123 -16.12 17.55 -6.12
CA GLN A 123 -16.66 18.49 -5.14
C GLN A 123 -15.51 19.12 -4.37
N GLU A 124 -15.35 20.42 -4.49
CA GLU A 124 -14.39 21.17 -3.70
C GLU A 124 -14.99 21.53 -2.33
N PRO A 125 -14.16 21.57 -1.27
CA PRO A 125 -14.62 22.05 0.03
C PRO A 125 -15.17 23.47 -0.10
N THR A 126 -16.29 23.76 0.56
CA THR A 126 -16.80 25.13 0.59
C THR A 126 -16.00 25.98 1.57
N ASP A 127 -16.04 27.30 1.42
CA ASP A 127 -15.43 28.23 2.39
C ASP A 127 -16.01 28.03 3.80
N GLN A 128 -17.27 27.63 3.91
CA GLN A 128 -17.92 27.32 5.17
C GLN A 128 -17.36 26.03 5.81
N ASP A 129 -17.13 24.98 5.01
CA ASP A 129 -16.50 23.75 5.48
C ASP A 129 -15.07 23.99 5.95
N PHE A 130 -14.33 24.82 5.21
CA PHE A 130 -12.99 25.23 5.57
C PHE A 130 -12.98 26.04 6.86
N ALA A 131 -13.86 27.04 6.98
CA ALA A 131 -13.97 27.85 8.20
C ALA A 131 -14.29 27.00 9.43
N ALA A 132 -15.18 26.02 9.31
CA ALA A 132 -15.55 25.11 10.39
C ALA A 132 -14.38 24.21 10.86
N LYS A 133 -13.47 23.84 9.95
CA LYS A 133 -12.33 22.96 10.25
C LYS A 133 -11.00 23.69 10.42
N LYS A 134 -10.97 25.01 10.22
CA LYS A 134 -9.75 25.83 10.15
C LYS A 134 -8.86 25.68 11.38
N ASP A 135 -9.45 25.76 12.58
CA ASP A 135 -8.69 25.69 13.82
C ASP A 135 -8.15 24.27 14.06
N GLN A 136 -8.94 23.24 13.76
CA GLN A 136 -8.49 21.85 13.81
C GLN A 136 -7.33 21.59 12.83
N ILE A 137 -7.42 22.10 11.60
CA ILE A 137 -6.35 21.99 10.60
C ILE A 137 -5.09 22.71 11.09
N ARG A 138 -5.23 23.94 11.62
CA ARG A 138 -4.12 24.70 12.18
C ARG A 138 -3.42 23.94 13.30
N ASP A 139 -4.17 23.42 14.25
CA ASP A 139 -3.63 22.70 15.42
C ASP A 139 -2.96 21.38 15.03
N GLY A 140 -3.50 20.69 14.02
CA GLY A 140 -2.87 19.51 13.42
C GLY A 140 -1.52 19.85 12.77
N LEU A 141 -1.48 20.91 11.96
CA LEU A 141 -0.25 21.37 11.30
C LEU A 141 0.80 21.86 12.30
N LEU A 142 0.39 22.56 13.36
CA LEU A 142 1.29 22.99 14.42
C LEU A 142 1.91 21.81 15.16
N ARG A 143 1.10 20.80 15.53
CA ARG A 143 1.61 19.58 16.18
C ARG A 143 2.59 18.81 15.29
N ASN A 144 2.24 18.61 14.02
CA ASN A 144 3.12 17.93 13.07
C ASN A 144 4.47 18.65 12.95
N LYS A 145 4.44 19.98 12.77
CA LYS A 145 5.66 20.79 12.68
C LYS A 145 6.51 20.76 13.95
N GLN A 146 5.88 20.78 15.13
CA GLN A 146 6.59 20.64 16.41
C GLN A 146 7.27 19.28 16.52
N GLN A 147 6.59 18.21 16.13
CA GLN A 147 7.13 16.86 16.17
C GLN A 147 8.29 16.67 15.18
N ASP A 148 8.19 17.21 13.97
CA ASP A 148 9.27 17.22 12.98
C ASP A 148 10.50 17.97 13.49
N LEU A 149 10.32 19.19 14.00
CA LEU A 149 11.42 20.00 14.55
C LEU A 149 12.07 19.33 15.75
N PHE A 150 11.29 18.72 16.64
CA PHE A 150 11.83 17.99 17.78
C PHE A 150 12.62 16.76 17.34
N GLY A 151 12.13 16.00 16.36
CA GLY A 151 12.85 14.88 15.77
C GLY A 151 14.19 15.31 15.16
N MET A 152 14.20 16.40 14.39
CA MET A 152 15.43 16.98 13.82
C MET A 152 16.41 17.46 14.90
N PHE A 153 15.90 18.13 15.94
CA PHE A 153 16.71 18.58 17.07
C PHE A 153 17.36 17.41 17.80
N LEU A 154 16.60 16.37 18.15
CA LEU A 154 17.12 15.17 18.81
C LEU A 154 18.16 14.44 17.95
N ALA A 155 17.91 14.31 16.64
CA ALA A 155 18.85 13.70 15.72
C ALA A 155 20.19 14.48 15.70
N ASN A 156 20.12 15.81 15.62
CA ASN A 156 21.31 16.66 15.62
C ASN A 156 22.06 16.61 16.98
N LEU A 157 21.34 16.72 18.09
CA LEU A 157 21.91 16.67 19.44
C LEU A 157 22.62 15.32 19.68
N ARG A 158 21.97 14.21 19.30
CA ARG A 158 22.58 12.88 19.39
C ARG A 158 23.88 12.81 18.58
N GLN A 159 23.86 13.28 17.34
CA GLN A 159 25.06 13.30 16.48
C GLN A 159 26.19 14.14 17.09
N GLN A 160 25.89 15.31 17.66
CA GLN A 160 26.90 16.14 18.34
C GLN A 160 27.47 15.45 19.57
N MET A 161 26.62 14.83 20.39
CA MET A 161 27.03 14.15 21.61
C MET A 161 27.84 12.87 21.33
N GLU A 162 27.53 12.16 20.24
CA GLU A 162 28.34 11.06 19.72
C GLU A 162 29.72 11.57 19.25
N LYS A 163 29.77 12.64 18.46
CA LYS A 163 31.04 13.27 18.01
C LYS A 163 31.90 13.77 19.17
N SER A 164 31.28 14.36 20.20
CA SER A 164 32.00 14.83 21.39
C SER A 164 32.33 13.70 22.38
N GLY A 165 32.02 12.44 22.05
CA GLY A 165 32.30 11.27 22.89
C GLY A 165 31.48 11.18 24.18
N LYS A 166 30.45 12.02 24.33
CA LYS A 166 29.55 12.06 25.50
C LYS A 166 28.48 10.97 25.44
N ILE A 167 28.12 10.56 24.23
CA ILE A 167 27.33 9.35 23.95
C ILE A 167 28.25 8.37 23.22
N LYS A 168 28.35 7.14 23.71
CA LYS A 168 29.05 6.04 23.04
C LYS A 168 28.02 4.98 22.68
N VAL A 169 27.84 4.75 21.39
CA VAL A 169 26.96 3.69 20.88
C VAL A 169 27.82 2.48 20.58
N ASN A 170 27.47 1.33 21.16
CA ASN A 170 28.11 0.06 20.81
C ASN A 170 27.55 -0.42 19.47
N GLU A 171 28.27 -0.14 18.38
CA GLU A 171 27.83 -0.48 17.03
C GLU A 171 27.70 -1.99 16.79
N GLN A 172 28.43 -2.84 17.52
CA GLN A 172 28.32 -4.30 17.39
C GLN A 172 26.97 -4.79 17.93
N GLU A 173 26.55 -4.31 19.10
CA GLU A 173 25.25 -4.65 19.67
C GLU A 173 24.08 -4.07 18.85
N MET A 174 24.22 -2.85 18.34
CA MET A 174 23.21 -2.25 17.45
C MET A 174 23.06 -3.04 16.12
N LYS A 175 24.15 -3.57 15.57
CA LYS A 175 24.12 -4.45 14.39
C LYS A 175 23.48 -5.80 14.70
N ASN A 176 23.71 -6.36 15.89
CA ASN A 176 23.07 -7.61 16.30
C ASN A 176 21.56 -7.43 16.52
N LEU A 177 21.14 -6.32 17.14
CA LEU A 177 19.73 -5.98 17.37
C LEU A 177 18.97 -5.72 16.07
N SER A 178 19.57 -5.01 15.10
CA SER A 178 18.95 -4.79 13.79
C SER A 178 18.91 -6.06 12.92
N LYS A 179 19.90 -6.95 13.04
CA LYS A 179 19.87 -8.27 12.38
C LYS A 179 18.80 -9.19 12.96
N ASN A 180 18.62 -9.22 14.29
CA ASN A 180 17.59 -10.06 14.92
C ASN A 180 16.16 -9.57 14.64
N GLN A 181 15.95 -8.29 14.34
CA GLN A 181 14.64 -7.77 13.91
C GLN A 181 14.29 -8.10 12.44
N GLY A 182 15.25 -8.53 11.62
CA GLY A 182 15.01 -9.01 10.26
C GLY A 182 14.85 -10.53 10.13
N GLY A 183 14.79 -11.26 11.26
CA GLY A 183 14.82 -12.74 11.30
C GLY A 183 13.50 -13.44 11.63
N GLU A 184 12.39 -12.72 11.82
CA GLU A 184 11.07 -13.31 12.12
C GLU A 184 10.11 -13.33 10.91
N GLU A 185 10.62 -13.37 9.67
CA GLU A 185 9.84 -13.80 8.50
C GLU A 185 10.48 -15.04 7.89
N GLY A 186 10.05 -16.21 8.35
CA GLY A 186 10.51 -17.48 7.81
C GLY A 186 10.09 -18.69 8.63
N PHE A 187 8.80 -19.00 8.63
CA PHE A 187 8.32 -20.37 8.79
C PHE A 187 7.57 -20.78 7.53
#